data_AF-A0A2H0FJH5-F1
#
_entry.id   AF-A0A2H0FJH5-F1
#
_cell.length_a   1.000
_cell.length_b   1.000
_cell.length_c   1.000
_cell.angle_alpha   90.00
_cell.angle_beta   90.00
_cell.angle_gamma   90.00
#
_symmetry.space_group_name_H-M   'P 1'
#
loop_
_entity.id
_entity.type
_entity.pdbx_description
1 polymer ?
#
loop_
_entity_poly.entity_id
_entity_poly.type
_entity_poly.pdbx_seq_one_letter_code
_entity_poly.pdbx_strand_id
1 'polypeptide(L)'
;MKQNNKVSKEEKAKIVLAILRNDKTANEIASEYGVHPNIISRWKQTALDGLPELFEDKRQKINRRLYNEKEEQIERLQKLVGQRDYELDWLKKKLSIFDDDRKAGPGRPRST
;
A
#
# COMPACT_ATOMS: atom_id res chain seq x y z
N MET A 1 -41.63 -12.88 11.70
CA MET A 1 -41.16 -13.78 10.62
C MET A 1 -39.82 -13.27 10.11
N LYS A 2 -38.74 -14.05 10.24
CA LYS A 2 -37.39 -13.66 9.76
C LYS A 2 -37.24 -14.12 8.30
N GLN A 3 -37.55 -13.22 7.37
CA GLN A 3 -37.28 -13.45 5.94
C GLN A 3 -35.81 -13.11 5.68
N ASN A 4 -34.96 -14.12 5.68
CA ASN A 4 -33.54 -13.98 5.36
C ASN A 4 -33.36 -14.16 3.84
N ASN A 5 -33.95 -13.25 3.05
CA ASN A 5 -33.78 -13.23 1.61
C ASN A 5 -32.37 -12.76 1.27
N LYS A 6 -31.51 -13.69 0.82
CA LYS A 6 -30.22 -13.36 0.22
C LYS A 6 -30.44 -12.68 -1.13
N VAL A 7 -30.61 -11.36 -1.11
CA VAL A 7 -30.60 -10.56 -2.33
C VAL A 7 -29.20 -10.63 -2.95
N SER A 8 -29.14 -11.05 -4.21
CA SER A 8 -27.90 -11.19 -4.97
C SER A 8 -27.23 -9.82 -5.21
N LYS A 9 -25.95 -9.82 -5.61
CA LYS A 9 -25.21 -8.58 -5.91
C LYS A 9 -25.86 -7.80 -7.06
N GLU A 10 -26.34 -8.50 -8.08
CA GLU A 10 -27.00 -7.94 -9.25
C GLU A 10 -28.36 -7.32 -8.90
N GLU A 11 -29.16 -8.01 -8.08
CA GLU A 11 -30.46 -7.50 -7.62
C GLU A 11 -30.28 -6.26 -6.72
N LYS A 12 -29.29 -6.24 -5.83
CA LYS A 12 -28.96 -5.04 -5.04
C LYS A 12 -28.63 -3.85 -5.94
N ALA A 13 -27.85 -4.07 -6.99
CA ALA A 13 -27.52 -3.01 -7.96
C ALA A 13 -28.76 -2.49 -8.67
N LYS A 14 -29.68 -3.38 -9.12
CA LYS A 14 -30.95 -2.99 -9.74
C LYS A 14 -31.85 -2.20 -8.78
N ILE A 15 -31.97 -2.65 -7.54
CA ILE A 15 -32.74 -1.99 -6.48
C ILE A 15 -32.21 -0.57 -6.24
N VAL A 16 -30.89 -0.45 -6.03
CA VAL A 16 -30.25 0.85 -5.81
C VAL A 16 -30.43 1.76 -7.02
N LEU A 17 -30.30 1.24 -8.23
CA LEU A 17 -30.48 2.02 -9.46
C LEU A 17 -31.91 2.59 -9.56
N ALA A 18 -32.93 1.77 -9.29
CA ALA A 18 -34.33 2.22 -9.30
C ALA A 18 -34.59 3.36 -8.31
N ILE A 19 -33.95 3.33 -7.14
CA ILE A 19 -34.06 4.37 -6.11
C ILE A 19 -33.31 5.64 -6.52
N LEU A 20 -32.13 5.50 -7.12
CA LEU A 20 -31.35 6.65 -7.60
C LEU A 20 -32.03 7.36 -8.77
N ARG A 21 -32.76 6.61 -9.61
CA ARG A 21 -33.59 7.16 -10.70
C ARG A 21 -34.93 7.72 -10.22
N ASN A 22 -35.28 7.50 -8.95
CA ASN A 22 -36.57 7.85 -8.38
C ASN A 22 -37.75 7.12 -9.07
N ASP A 23 -37.49 5.96 -9.70
CA ASP A 23 -38.50 5.15 -10.40
C ASP A 23 -39.46 4.46 -9.42
N LYS A 24 -38.95 4.11 -8.23
CA LYS A 24 -39.70 3.47 -7.14
C LYS A 24 -39.20 4.00 -5.79
N THR A 25 -40.13 4.16 -4.85
CA THR A 25 -39.78 4.54 -3.48
C THR A 25 -39.19 3.36 -2.71
N ALA A 26 -38.42 3.64 -1.66
CA ALA A 26 -37.86 2.59 -0.79
C ALA A 26 -38.94 1.70 -0.16
N ASN A 27 -40.16 2.23 0.03
CA ASN A 27 -41.28 1.48 0.60
C ASN A 27 -41.90 0.52 -0.41
N GLU A 28 -42.05 0.92 -1.67
CA GLU A 28 -42.55 0.03 -2.73
C GLU A 28 -41.58 -1.13 -2.99
N ILE A 29 -40.28 -0.83 -3.04
CA ILE A 29 -39.24 -1.86 -3.20
C ILE A 29 -39.19 -2.77 -1.97
N ALA A 30 -39.39 -2.23 -0.76
CA ALA A 30 -39.45 -3.02 0.46
C ALA A 30 -40.58 -4.05 0.41
N SER A 31 -41.74 -3.65 -0.10
CA SER A 31 -42.88 -4.54 -0.31
C SER A 31 -42.65 -5.57 -1.42
N GLU A 32 -42.03 -5.18 -2.53
CA GLU A 32 -41.78 -6.05 -3.69
C GLU A 32 -40.71 -7.13 -3.41
N TYR A 33 -39.61 -6.75 -2.76
CA TYR A 33 -38.49 -7.64 -2.50
C TYR A 33 -38.50 -8.26 -1.08
N GLY A 34 -39.45 -7.85 -0.23
CA GLY A 34 -39.54 -8.29 1.16
C GLY A 34 -38.35 -7.83 2.02
N VAL A 35 -37.72 -6.71 1.66
CA VAL A 35 -36.54 -6.16 2.31
C VAL A 35 -36.93 -4.96 3.17
N HIS A 36 -36.43 -4.88 4.41
CA HIS A 36 -36.74 -3.73 5.27
C HIS A 36 -36.23 -2.39 4.67
N PRO A 37 -37.02 -1.30 4.68
CA PRO A 37 -36.62 -0.01 4.09
C PRO A 37 -35.24 0.52 4.55
N ASN A 38 -34.89 0.35 5.83
CA ASN A 38 -33.55 0.72 6.33
C ASN A 38 -32.39 0.00 5.62
N ILE A 39 -32.57 -1.26 5.22
CA ILE A 39 -31.53 -2.02 4.50
C ILE A 39 -31.35 -1.43 3.09
N ILE A 40 -32.45 -1.06 2.46
CA ILE A 40 -32.48 -0.42 1.16
C ILE A 40 -31.77 0.95 1.21
N SER A 41 -32.07 1.77 2.22
CA SER A 41 -31.38 3.05 2.46
C SER A 41 -29.87 2.86 2.68
N ARG A 42 -29.47 1.80 3.39
CA ARG A 42 -28.05 1.46 3.59
C ARG A 42 -27.38 1.08 2.27
N TRP A 43 -28.03 0.29 1.41
CA TRP A 43 -27.48 -0.04 0.09
C TRP A 43 -27.34 1.18 -0.81
N LYS A 44 -28.30 2.12 -0.75
CA LYS A 44 -28.20 3.41 -1.44
C LYS A 44 -26.96 4.19 -0.99
N GLN A 45 -26.74 4.31 0.32
CA GLN A 45 -25.54 4.97 0.87
C GLN A 45 -24.27 4.27 0.42
N THR A 46 -24.17 2.94 0.59
CA THR A 46 -22.98 2.19 0.17
C THR A 46 -22.66 2.38 -1.31
N ALA A 47 -23.67 2.44 -2.18
CA ALA A 47 -23.46 2.67 -3.59
C ALA A 47 -23.01 4.10 -3.90
N LEU A 48 -23.54 5.10 -3.20
CA LEU A 48 -23.10 6.49 -3.34
C LEU A 48 -21.66 6.70 -2.86
N ASP A 49 -21.29 6.05 -1.75
CA ASP A 49 -19.93 6.13 -1.20
C ASP A 49 -18.90 5.45 -2.12
N GLY A 50 -19.28 4.32 -2.73
CA GLY A 50 -18.42 3.58 -3.67
C GLY A 50 -18.44 4.13 -5.10
N LEU A 51 -19.38 5.02 -5.45
CA LEU A 51 -19.52 5.55 -6.81
C LEU A 51 -18.28 6.34 -7.25
N PRO A 52 -17.74 7.28 -6.44
CA PRO A 52 -16.52 8.02 -6.80
C PRO A 52 -15.33 7.11 -7.12
N GLU A 53 -15.17 6.01 -6.38
CA GLU A 53 -14.08 5.06 -6.61
C GLU A 53 -14.15 4.35 -7.97
N LEU A 54 -15.34 4.27 -8.59
CA LEU A 54 -15.49 3.72 -9.93
C LEU A 54 -14.98 4.68 -11.02
N PHE A 55 -14.94 5.98 -10.72
CA PHE A 55 -14.40 7.00 -11.62
C PHE A 55 -12.93 7.31 -11.36
N GLU A 56 -12.33 6.76 -10.29
CA GLU A 56 -10.88 6.79 -10.11
C GLU A 56 -10.18 5.98 -11.20
N ASP A 57 -9.13 6.55 -11.80
CA ASP A 57 -8.26 5.79 -12.69
C ASP A 57 -7.45 4.77 -11.88
N LYS A 58 -7.95 3.53 -11.86
CA LYS A 58 -7.30 2.40 -11.18
C LYS A 58 -5.87 2.18 -11.67
N ARG A 59 -5.56 2.49 -12.94
CA ARG A 59 -4.19 2.37 -13.47
C ARG A 59 -3.28 3.37 -12.79
N GLN A 60 -3.74 4.60 -12.61
CA GLN A 60 -2.98 5.64 -11.90
C GLN A 60 -2.74 5.27 -10.43
N LYS A 61 -3.74 4.72 -9.74
CA LYS A 61 -3.62 4.26 -8.35
C LYS A 61 -2.65 3.09 -8.19
N ILE A 62 -2.73 2.10 -9.08
CA ILE A 62 -1.82 0.94 -9.12
C ILE A 62 -0.40 1.40 -9.43
N ASN A 63 -0.21 2.23 -10.46
CA ASN A 63 1.10 2.77 -10.84
C ASN A 63 1.74 3.56 -9.69
N ARG A 64 0.96 4.36 -8.95
CA ARG A 64 1.47 5.11 -7.80
C ARG A 64 1.94 4.19 -6.67
N ARG A 65 1.20 3.11 -6.38
CA ARG A 65 1.63 2.12 -5.37
C ARG A 65 2.90 1.40 -5.78
N LEU A 66 2.96 0.91 -7.02
CA LEU A 66 4.16 0.27 -7.58
C LEU A 66 5.37 1.21 -7.58
N TYR A 67 5.16 2.49 -7.88
CA TYR A 67 6.20 3.50 -7.81
C TYR A 67 6.75 3.64 -6.39
N ASN A 68 5.87 3.81 -5.40
CA ASN A 68 6.26 3.96 -4.00
C ASN A 68 7.01 2.72 -3.47
N GLU A 69 6.53 1.51 -3.79
CA GLU A 69 7.21 0.26 -3.39
C GLU A 69 8.62 0.17 -3.98
N LYS A 70 8.81 0.60 -5.24
CA LYS A 70 10.13 0.67 -5.87
C LYS A 70 11.02 1.71 -5.21
N GLU A 71 10.48 2.87 -4.86
CA GLU A 71 11.23 3.95 -4.20
C GLU A 71 11.75 3.50 -2.83
N GLU A 72 10.93 2.81 -2.04
CA GLU A 72 11.37 2.22 -0.77
C GLU A 72 12.46 1.14 -0.95
N GLN A 73 12.36 0.32 -2.01
CA GLN A 73 13.40 -0.65 -2.34
C GLN A 73 14.71 0.03 -2.70
N ILE A 74 14.66 1.09 -3.50
CA ILE A 74 15.85 1.87 -3.88
C ILE A 74 16.49 2.49 -2.64
N GLU A 75 15.70 3.10 -1.76
CA GLU A 75 16.23 3.71 -0.53
C GLU A 75 16.93 2.68 0.37
N ARG A 76 16.33 1.49 0.55
CA ARG A 76 16.96 0.40 1.31
C ARG A 76 18.27 -0.04 0.69
N LEU A 77 18.30 -0.21 -0.64
CA LEU A 77 19.52 -0.61 -1.36
C LEU A 77 20.61 0.45 -1.26
N GLN A 78 20.27 1.73 -1.40
CA GLN A 78 21.22 2.85 -1.26
C GLN A 78 21.83 2.90 0.15
N LYS A 79 21.03 2.68 1.20
CA LYS A 79 21.53 2.58 2.58
C LYS A 79 22.52 1.44 2.75
N LEU A 80 22.19 0.26 2.20
CA LEU A 80 23.08 -0.90 2.27
C LEU A 80 24.39 -0.64 1.53
N VAL A 81 24.34 -0.07 0.32
CA VAL A 81 25.54 0.29 -0.45
C VAL A 81 26.41 1.26 0.35
N GLY A 82 25.84 2.33 0.90
CA GLY A 82 26.60 3.30 1.70
C GLY A 82 27.22 2.70 2.96
N GLN A 83 26.52 1.79 3.64
CA GLN A 83 27.10 1.05 4.78
C GLN A 83 28.29 0.21 4.34
N ARG A 84 28.18 -0.52 3.22
CA ARG A 84 29.27 -1.38 2.72
C ARG A 84 30.46 -0.58 2.26
N ASP A 85 30.25 0.55 1.59
CA ASP A 85 31.33 1.45 1.18
C ASP A 85 32.09 1.97 2.40
N TYR A 86 31.36 2.37 3.45
CA TYR A 86 31.97 2.77 4.72
C TYR A 86 32.76 1.64 5.38
N GLU A 87 32.20 0.42 5.45
CA GLU A 87 32.90 -0.75 5.99
C GLU A 87 34.18 -1.06 5.20
N LEU A 88 34.14 -1.00 3.87
CA LEU A 88 35.28 -1.23 2.99
C LEU A 88 36.36 -0.16 3.18
N ASP A 89 35.99 1.11 3.21
CA ASP A 89 36.95 2.20 3.40
C ASP A 89 37.57 2.16 4.79
N TRP A 90 36.79 1.78 5.80
CA TRP A 90 37.32 1.55 7.15
C TRP A 90 38.34 0.40 7.17
N LEU A 91 38.04 -0.73 6.54
CA LEU A 91 38.95 -1.88 6.43
C LEU A 91 40.23 -1.53 5.66
N LYS A 92 40.11 -0.85 4.52
CA LYS A 92 41.26 -0.37 3.72
C LYS A 92 42.17 0.53 4.55
N LYS A 93 41.59 1.48 5.29
CA LYS A 93 42.34 2.39 6.17
C LYS A 93 43.08 1.62 7.27
N LYS A 94 42.43 0.64 7.89
CA LYS A 94 43.07 -0.21 8.92
C LYS A 94 44.23 -1.02 8.35
N LEU A 95 44.05 -1.66 7.20
CA LEU A 95 45.10 -2.44 6.56
C LEU A 95 46.34 -1.59 6.24
N SER A 96 46.14 -0.38 5.71
CA SER A 96 47.24 0.56 5.42
C SER A 96 48.06 0.89 6.67
N ILE A 97 47.41 1.09 7.82
CA ILE A 97 48.11 1.35 9.09
C ILE A 97 48.99 0.14 9.48
N PHE A 98 48.47 -1.08 9.33
CA PHE A 98 49.22 -2.29 9.65
C PHE A 98 50.35 -2.60 8.66
N ASP A 99 50.26 -2.14 7.41
CA ASP A 99 51.34 -2.28 6.42
C ASP A 99 52.50 -1.30 6.69
N ASP A 100 52.20 -0.09 7.15
CA ASP A 100 53.21 0.90 7.54
C ASP A 100 53.99 0.45 8.80
N ASP A 101 53.31 -0.10 9.81
CA ASP A 101 53.94 -0.64 11.02
C ASP A 101 54.83 -1.86 10.74
N ARG A 102 54.51 -2.67 9.73
CA ARG A 102 55.35 -3.82 9.31
C ARG A 102 56.60 -3.41 8.54
N LYS A 103 56.61 -2.24 7.89
CA LYS A 103 57.80 -1.69 7.21
C LYS A 103 58.74 -0.97 8.18
N ALA A 104 58.24 -0.50 9.30
CA ALA A 104 59.04 0.02 10.42
C ALA A 104 59.63 -1.14 11.25
N GLY A 105 60.61 -1.87 10.70
CA GLY A 105 61.38 -2.87 11.46
C GLY A 105 62.05 -2.27 12.70
N PRO A 106 62.44 -3.08 13.72
CA PRO A 106 62.98 -2.57 14.97
C PRO A 106 64.19 -1.66 14.71
N GLY A 107 64.04 -0.39 15.05
CA GLY A 107 65.07 0.63 14.86
C GLY A 107 66.37 0.19 15.52
N ARG A 108 67.48 0.27 14.77
CA ARG A 108 68.83 0.03 15.29
C ARG A 108 69.06 0.88 16.55
N PRO A 109 69.59 0.31 17.65
CA PRO A 109 69.94 1.11 18.81
C PRO A 109 71.04 2.10 18.44
N ARG A 110 70.88 3.34 18.90
CA ARG A 110 71.82 4.44 18.72
C ARG A 110 73.13 4.09 19.42
N SER A 111 74.19 3.86 18.64
CA SER A 111 75.54 3.68 19.15
C SER A 111 76.04 5.00 19.73
N THR A 112 76.33 5.02 21.03
CA THR A 112 77.15 6.03 21.70
C THR A 112 78.61 5.90 21.34
#